data_AF-A0AAD8AAR5-F1
#
_entry.id   AF-A0AAD8AAR5-F1
#
_cell.length_a   1.000
_cell.length_b   1.000
_cell.length_c   1.000
_cell.angle_alpha   90.00
_cell.angle_beta   90.00
_cell.angle_gamma   90.00
#
_symmetry.space_group_name_H-M   'P 1'
#
loop_
_entity.id
_entity.type
_entity.pdbx_description
1 polymer ?
#
loop_
_entity_poly.entity_id
_entity_poly.type
_entity_poly.pdbx_seq_one_letter_code
_entity_poly.pdbx_strand_id
1 'polypeptide(L)'
;MECIGRNKSVLDPDGYVMKDGFHAHYIQIYADAHLHDLSEKAVDNCIPAANAKAKEIGPETMDGKTCNRALAYTVMCIRFMKIEANCPKEDVIDSVDCTKVRAYLKEWNKKTGLKYN
;
A
#
# COMPACT_ATOMS: atom_id res chain seq x y z
N MET A 1 4.59 -5.09 9.19
CA MET A 1 3.62 -5.43 8.13
C MET A 1 3.73 -6.89 7.71
N GLU A 2 4.93 -7.42 7.44
CA GLU A 2 5.09 -8.81 6.96
C GLU A 2 4.34 -9.87 7.79
N CYS A 3 4.44 -9.84 9.11
CA CYS A 3 3.71 -10.76 10.00
C CYS A 3 2.18 -10.77 9.73
N ILE A 4 1.58 -9.59 9.54
CA ILE A 4 0.16 -9.47 9.21
C ILE A 4 -0.14 -10.12 7.85
N GLY A 5 0.75 -9.92 6.88
CA GLY A 5 0.59 -10.49 5.55
C GLY A 5 0.69 -12.02 5.54
N ARG A 6 1.61 -12.59 6.32
CA ARG A 6 1.71 -14.04 6.50
C ARG A 6 0.46 -14.61 7.17
N ASN A 7 -0.03 -13.96 8.22
CA ASN A 7 -1.27 -14.38 8.92
C ASN A 7 -2.52 -14.32 8.04
N LYS A 8 -2.55 -13.42 7.05
CA LYS A 8 -3.64 -13.30 6.06
C LYS A 8 -3.39 -14.13 4.80
N SER A 9 -2.32 -14.91 4.73
CA SER A 9 -1.95 -15.70 3.55
C SER A 9 -1.88 -14.86 2.25
N VAL A 10 -1.48 -13.59 2.35
CA VAL A 10 -1.33 -12.67 1.20
C VAL A 10 0.11 -12.56 0.73
N LEU A 11 1.03 -13.25 1.39
CA LEU A 11 2.46 -13.26 1.06
C LEU A 11 2.90 -14.64 0.60
N ASP A 12 3.83 -14.67 -0.35
CA ASP A 12 4.55 -15.87 -0.71
C ASP A 12 5.58 -16.25 0.39
N PRO A 13 6.26 -17.42 0.29
CA PRO A 13 7.26 -17.83 1.28
C PRO A 13 8.36 -16.79 1.51
N ASP A 14 8.74 -16.06 0.46
CA ASP A 14 9.81 -15.04 0.47
C ASP A 14 9.32 -13.66 1.00
N GLY A 15 8.04 -13.54 1.34
CA GLY A 15 7.46 -12.35 1.93
C GLY A 15 7.01 -11.29 0.91
N TYR A 16 6.93 -11.62 -0.38
CA TYR A 16 6.36 -10.75 -1.41
C TYR A 16 4.84 -10.93 -1.51
N VAL A 17 4.15 -9.87 -1.94
CA VAL A 17 2.69 -9.86 -2.00
C VAL A 17 2.19 -10.69 -3.18
N MET A 18 1.31 -11.64 -2.91
CA MET A 18 0.57 -12.42 -3.90
C MET A 18 -0.69 -11.66 -4.29
N LYS A 19 -0.86 -11.39 -5.59
CA LYS A 19 -1.96 -10.57 -6.11
C LYS A 19 -3.33 -11.11 -5.73
N ASP A 20 -3.60 -12.38 -6.00
CA ASP A 20 -4.92 -12.99 -5.78
C ASP A 20 -5.29 -13.05 -4.30
N GLY A 21 -4.32 -13.45 -3.46
CA GLY A 21 -4.51 -13.48 -2.00
C GLY A 21 -4.75 -12.07 -1.43
N PHE A 22 -3.96 -11.09 -1.86
CA PHE A 22 -4.14 -9.72 -1.43
C PHE A 22 -5.49 -9.16 -1.88
N HIS A 23 -5.86 -9.37 -3.14
CA HIS A 23 -7.12 -8.90 -3.71
C HIS A 23 -8.33 -9.40 -2.91
N ALA A 24 -8.38 -10.71 -2.61
CA ALA A 24 -9.47 -11.33 -1.83
C ALA A 24 -9.69 -10.69 -0.45
N HIS A 25 -8.62 -10.20 0.19
CA HIS A 25 -8.69 -9.55 1.50
C HIS A 25 -8.86 -8.03 1.42
N TYR A 26 -8.35 -7.38 0.36
CA TYR A 26 -8.28 -5.93 0.29
C TYR A 26 -9.58 -5.28 -0.19
N ILE A 27 -10.33 -5.95 -1.07
CA ILE A 27 -11.69 -5.52 -1.46
C ILE A 27 -12.65 -5.42 -0.26
N GLN A 28 -12.46 -6.26 0.76
CA GLN A 28 -13.27 -6.24 1.97
C GLN A 28 -13.01 -5.01 2.86
N ILE A 29 -11.89 -4.29 2.66
CA ILE A 29 -11.53 -3.11 3.46
C ILE A 29 -12.30 -1.87 2.99
N TYR A 30 -12.68 -1.80 1.71
CA TYR A 30 -13.44 -0.69 1.15
C TYR A 30 -14.87 -1.15 0.90
N ALA A 31 -15.74 -0.91 1.90
CA ALA A 31 -17.17 -1.23 1.79
C ALA A 31 -17.88 -0.37 0.74
N ASP A 32 -17.34 0.82 0.45
CA ASP A 32 -17.93 1.75 -0.51
C ASP A 32 -17.72 1.27 -1.95
N ALA A 33 -18.81 0.90 -2.63
CA ALA A 33 -18.77 0.36 -3.99
C ALA A 33 -18.13 1.30 -5.01
N HIS A 34 -18.29 2.62 -4.85
CA HIS A 34 -17.64 3.61 -5.71
C HIS A 34 -16.09 3.60 -5.58
N LEU A 35 -15.57 2.92 -4.55
CA LEU A 35 -14.16 2.69 -4.33
C LEU A 35 -13.70 1.30 -4.82
N HIS A 36 -14.50 0.50 -5.51
CA HIS A 36 -14.01 -0.81 -5.98
C HIS A 36 -13.09 -0.66 -7.20
N ASP A 37 -13.51 0.02 -8.26
CA ASP A 37 -12.72 0.19 -9.50
C ASP A 37 -11.33 0.81 -9.26
N LEU A 38 -11.27 1.90 -8.50
CA LEU A 38 -9.98 2.52 -8.21
C LEU A 38 -9.12 1.62 -7.28
N SER A 39 -9.72 0.69 -6.52
CA SER A 39 -9.00 -0.21 -5.61
C SER A 39 -8.39 -1.35 -6.40
N GLU A 40 -9.14 -1.90 -7.35
CA GLU A 40 -8.64 -2.89 -8.30
C GLU A 40 -7.48 -2.35 -9.12
N LYS A 41 -7.64 -1.16 -9.72
CA LYS A 41 -6.56 -0.48 -10.44
C LYS A 41 -5.34 -0.22 -9.55
N ALA A 42 -5.58 0.13 -8.29
CA ALA A 42 -4.49 0.34 -7.34
C ALA A 42 -3.78 -0.97 -7.01
N VAL A 43 -4.48 -2.07 -6.78
CA VAL A 43 -3.90 -3.40 -6.55
C VAL A 43 -3.02 -3.82 -7.74
N ASP A 44 -3.52 -3.64 -8.96
CA ASP A 44 -2.83 -4.01 -10.20
C ASP A 44 -1.50 -3.28 -10.39
N ASN A 45 -1.46 -1.99 -10.05
CA ASN A 45 -0.24 -1.18 -10.20
C ASN A 45 0.68 -1.29 -8.98
N CYS A 46 0.11 -1.33 -7.77
CA CYS A 46 0.87 -1.24 -6.53
C CYS A 46 1.61 -2.51 -6.18
N ILE A 47 1.03 -3.69 -6.41
CA ILE A 47 1.66 -4.95 -6.01
C ILE A 47 2.96 -5.19 -6.79
N PRO A 48 2.98 -5.12 -8.14
CA PRO A 48 4.21 -5.30 -8.90
C PRO A 48 5.28 -4.27 -8.53
N ALA A 49 4.90 -2.99 -8.41
CA ALA A 49 5.83 -1.91 -8.07
C ALA A 49 6.41 -2.08 -6.65
N ALA A 50 5.56 -2.43 -5.67
CA ALA A 50 5.99 -2.65 -4.29
C ALA A 50 6.92 -3.86 -4.16
N ASN A 51 6.60 -4.97 -4.82
CA ASN A 51 7.43 -6.16 -4.83
C ASN A 51 8.78 -5.88 -5.50
N ALA A 52 8.78 -5.19 -6.64
CA ALA A 52 10.01 -4.79 -7.33
C ALA A 52 10.87 -3.88 -6.43
N LYS A 53 10.25 -2.91 -5.76
CA LYS A 53 10.98 -2.02 -4.87
C LYS A 53 11.52 -2.71 -3.62
N ALA A 54 10.78 -3.66 -3.07
CA ALA A 54 11.24 -4.48 -1.95
C ALA A 54 12.43 -5.37 -2.36
N LYS A 55 12.44 -5.90 -3.59
CA LYS A 55 13.60 -6.61 -4.14
C LYS A 55 14.82 -5.70 -4.30
N GLU A 56 14.61 -4.49 -4.81
CA GLU A 56 15.67 -3.50 -5.03
C GLU A 56 16.36 -3.09 -3.73
N ILE A 57 15.58 -2.74 -2.70
CA ILE A 57 16.14 -2.25 -1.43
C ILE A 57 16.63 -3.41 -0.55
N GLY A 58 16.00 -4.58 -0.68
CA GLY A 58 16.23 -5.70 0.23
C GLY A 58 15.49 -5.56 1.56
N PRO A 59 15.64 -6.57 2.43
CA PRO A 59 14.92 -6.64 3.69
C PRO A 59 15.43 -5.61 4.71
N GLU A 60 14.59 -5.32 5.70
CA GLU A 60 14.89 -4.40 6.80
C GLU A 60 15.09 -5.14 8.10
N THR A 61 16.10 -4.75 8.88
CA THR A 61 16.23 -5.23 10.27
C THR A 61 15.56 -4.25 11.21
N MET A 62 14.52 -4.70 11.91
CA MET A 62 13.85 -3.96 12.99
C MET A 62 13.79 -4.85 14.22
N ASP A 63 14.22 -4.34 15.37
CA ASP A 63 14.18 -5.07 16.66
C ASP A 63 14.79 -6.49 16.59
N GLY A 64 15.90 -6.62 15.85
CA GLY A 64 16.58 -7.91 15.64
C GLY A 64 15.87 -8.88 14.69
N LYS A 65 14.79 -8.46 14.03
CA LYS A 65 14.05 -9.26 13.04
C LYS A 65 14.23 -8.70 11.65
N THR A 66 14.59 -9.57 10.71
CA THR A 66 14.66 -9.25 9.29
C THR A 66 13.28 -9.38 8.67
N CYS A 67 12.77 -8.30 8.07
CA CYS A 67 11.45 -8.23 7.49
C CYS A 67 11.49 -7.80 6.01
N ASN A 68 10.63 -8.40 5.18
CA ASN A 68 10.36 -7.97 3.83
C ASN A 68 9.38 -6.76 3.85
N ARG A 69 9.75 -5.68 3.15
CA ARG A 69 8.98 -4.43 3.09
C ARG A 69 7.83 -4.45 2.08
N ALA A 70 7.70 -5.49 1.26
CA ALA A 70 6.75 -5.57 0.15
C ALA A 70 5.31 -5.20 0.57
N LEU A 71 4.78 -5.82 1.63
CA LEU A 71 3.43 -5.52 2.09
C LEU A 71 3.26 -4.08 2.56
N ALA A 72 4.25 -3.52 3.26
CA ALA A 72 4.20 -2.14 3.70
C ALA A 72 4.12 -1.20 2.49
N TYR A 73 4.92 -1.48 1.46
CA TYR A 73 4.94 -0.70 0.23
C TYR A 73 3.63 -0.82 -0.55
N THR A 74 3.05 -2.02 -0.63
CA THR A 74 1.74 -2.22 -1.25
C THR A 74 0.65 -1.42 -0.54
N VAL A 75 0.55 -1.53 0.79
CA VAL A 75 -0.49 -0.81 1.57
C VAL A 75 -0.32 0.69 1.44
N MET A 76 0.91 1.20 1.53
CA MET A 76 1.20 2.63 1.39
C MET A 76 0.89 3.14 -0.02
N CYS A 77 1.27 2.37 -1.04
CA CYS A 77 0.95 2.68 -2.43
C CYS A 77 -0.56 2.80 -2.65
N ILE A 78 -1.32 1.80 -2.21
CA ILE A 78 -2.75 1.82 -2.43
C ILE A 78 -3.37 2.95 -1.62
N ARG A 79 -3.06 3.09 -0.33
CA ARG A 79 -3.57 4.20 0.51
C ARG A 79 -3.28 5.58 -0.11
N PHE A 80 -2.10 5.76 -0.68
CA PHE A 80 -1.74 6.98 -1.41
C PHE A 80 -2.64 7.18 -2.64
N MET A 81 -2.70 6.20 -3.55
CA MET A 81 -3.47 6.29 -4.80
C MET A 81 -4.99 6.36 -4.57
N LYS A 82 -5.48 5.78 -3.48
CA LYS A 82 -6.91 5.62 -3.20
C LYS A 82 -7.49 6.72 -2.36
N ILE A 83 -6.95 6.87 -1.15
CA ILE A 83 -7.67 7.53 -0.07
C ILE A 83 -7.26 9.00 0.00
N GLU A 84 -5.96 9.29 -0.13
CA GLU A 84 -5.44 10.56 0.40
C GLU A 84 -4.98 11.51 -0.71
N ALA A 85 -4.45 10.99 -1.82
CA ALA A 85 -4.05 11.83 -2.95
C ALA A 85 -5.19 12.11 -3.94
N ASN A 86 -6.13 11.16 -4.07
CA ASN A 86 -7.24 11.21 -5.03
C ASN A 86 -8.61 11.26 -4.35
N CYS A 87 -8.67 11.61 -3.06
CA CYS A 87 -9.93 11.81 -2.35
C CYS A 87 -10.82 12.80 -3.13
N PRO A 88 -12.05 12.43 -3.50
CA PRO A 88 -13.00 13.37 -4.11
C PRO A 88 -13.13 14.61 -3.23
N LYS A 89 -13.20 15.80 -3.84
CA LYS A 89 -13.25 17.06 -3.07
C LYS A 89 -14.42 17.10 -2.08
N GLU A 90 -15.52 16.41 -2.40
CA GLU A 90 -16.69 16.30 -1.52
C GLU A 90 -16.39 15.55 -0.22
N ASP A 91 -15.43 14.62 -0.22
CA ASP A 91 -15.05 13.77 0.93
C ASP A 91 -13.77 14.26 1.64
N VAL A 92 -13.14 15.31 1.10
CA VAL A 92 -11.92 15.90 1.69
C VAL A 92 -12.27 16.60 2.99
N ILE A 93 -11.91 15.98 4.11
CA ILE A 93 -11.89 16.65 5.41
C ILE A 93 -10.70 17.61 5.45
N ASP A 94 -10.99 18.90 5.61
CA ASP A 94 -9.99 19.94 5.84
C ASP A 94 -9.68 20.07 7.34
N SER A 95 -8.80 19.18 7.80
CA SER A 95 -8.26 19.23 9.16
C SER A 95 -6.73 19.27 9.12
N VAL A 96 -6.14 19.78 10.20
CA VAL A 96 -4.68 19.81 10.37
C VAL A 96 -4.10 18.39 10.28
N ASP A 97 -4.79 17.40 10.82
CA ASP A 97 -4.32 16.01 10.84
C ASP A 97 -4.39 15.38 9.44
N CYS A 98 -5.50 15.56 8.72
CA CYS A 98 -5.61 15.10 7.33
C CYS A 98 -4.57 15.77 6.42
N THR A 99 -4.28 17.05 6.64
CA THR A 99 -3.23 17.77 5.90
C THR A 99 -1.84 17.21 6.16
N LYS A 100 -1.50 16.89 7.43
CA LYS A 100 -0.23 16.26 7.78
C LYS A 100 -0.08 14.88 7.16
N VAL A 101 -1.14 14.06 7.19
CA VAL A 101 -1.14 12.73 6.57
C VAL A 101 -0.88 12.83 5.07
N ARG A 102 -1.60 13.72 4.36
CA ARG A 102 -1.39 13.95 2.92
C ARG A 102 0.04 14.42 2.61
N ALA A 103 0.62 15.29 3.44
CA ALA A 103 2.01 15.73 3.28
C ALA A 103 3.02 14.59 3.51
N TYR A 104 2.85 13.81 4.57
CA TYR A 104 3.69 12.64 4.85
C TYR A 104 3.65 11.63 3.69
N LEU A 105 2.46 11.37 3.17
CA LEU A 105 2.21 10.47 2.07
C LEU A 105 2.90 10.94 0.76
N LYS A 106 2.87 12.25 0.47
CA LYS A 106 3.61 12.82 -0.67
C LYS A 106 5.12 12.66 -0.51
N GLU A 107 5.66 12.92 0.68
CA GLU A 107 7.09 12.74 0.95
C GLU A 107 7.52 11.27 0.89
N TRP A 108 6.68 10.36 1.36
CA TRP A 108 6.95 8.92 1.27
C TRP A 108 7.02 8.44 -0.18
N ASN A 109 6.12 8.92 -1.05
CA ASN A 109 6.15 8.62 -2.48
C ASN A 109 7.48 9.10 -3.12
N LYS A 110 7.91 10.34 -2.81
CA LYS A 110 9.21 10.86 -3.27
C LYS A 110 10.39 9.98 -2.83
N LYS A 111 10.40 9.50 -1.58
CA LYS A 111 11.48 8.68 -1.02
C LYS A 111 11.55 7.27 -1.63
N THR A 112 10.40 6.66 -1.88
CA THR A 112 10.35 5.29 -2.40
C THR A 112 10.48 5.24 -3.92
N GLY A 113 10.20 6.35 -4.61
CA GLY A 113 10.25 6.40 -6.07
C GLY A 113 9.24 5.47 -6.73
N LEU A 114 8.23 5.02 -5.99
CA LEU A 114 7.11 4.27 -6.52
C LEU A 114 6.26 5.25 -7.35
N LYS A 115 6.68 5.50 -8.59
CA LYS A 115 5.98 6.40 -9.50
C LYS A 115 4.67 5.75 -9.93
N TYR A 116 3.59 6.50 -9.80
CA TYR A 116 2.26 6.11 -10.20
C TYR A 116 1.86 7.02 -11.36
N ASN A 117 2.04 6.52 -12.57
CA ASN A 117 1.55 7.15 -13.80
C ASN A 117 0.26 6.44 -14.22
#